data_AF-A0A4R4IM91-F1
#
_entry.id   AF-A0A4R4IM91-F1
#
_cell.length_a   1.000
_cell.length_b   1.000
_cell.length_c   1.000
_cell.angle_alpha   90.00
_cell.angle_beta   90.00
_cell.angle_gamma   90.00
#
_symmetry.space_group_name_H-M   'P 1'
#
loop_
_entity.id
_entity.type
_entity.pdbx_description
1 polymer ?
#
loop_
_entity_poly.entity_id
_entity_poly.type
_entity_poly.pdbx_seq_one_letter_code
_entity_poly.pdbx_strand_id
1 'polypeptide(L)'
;QRFRWPGETYKPGVMLTWTSVNAGARLFGDYPGTWGLIRWLAQAKAERLDESRYRLTFIMPDGLPVTWILRTEMGSGPLALLKLRGLTLPKEIFVVSPDDDTKMSAVDDDDWAAE
;
A
#
# COMPACT_ATOMS: atom_id res chain seq x y z
N GLN A 1 -7.90 -11.13 18.87
CA GLN A 1 -8.33 -12.08 17.81
C GLN A 1 -7.27 -12.08 16.70
N ARG A 2 -6.92 -13.24 16.16
CA ARG A 2 -6.00 -13.38 15.01
C ARG A 2 -6.84 -13.46 13.73
N PHE A 3 -6.38 -12.81 12.67
CA PHE A 3 -7.03 -12.82 11.36
C PHE A 3 -6.03 -13.30 10.30
N ARG A 4 -6.50 -14.07 9.33
CA ARG A 4 -5.75 -14.48 8.14
C ARG A 4 -6.35 -13.78 6.92
N TRP A 5 -5.51 -13.17 6.11
CA TRP A 5 -5.90 -12.53 4.87
C TRP A 5 -4.86 -12.85 3.78
N PRO A 6 -5.28 -13.24 2.56
CA PRO A 6 -6.65 -13.62 2.18
C PRO A 6 -7.17 -14.81 2.99
N GLY A 7 -8.47 -14.80 3.31
CA GLY A 7 -9.13 -15.93 3.96
C GLY A 7 -9.68 -16.93 2.94
N GLU A 8 -9.91 -18.17 3.35
CA GLU A 8 -10.59 -19.19 2.55
C GLU A 8 -12.10 -19.06 2.77
N THR A 9 -12.79 -18.34 1.89
CA THR A 9 -14.25 -18.15 1.94
C THR A 9 -14.82 -17.97 0.55
N TYR A 10 -16.04 -18.48 0.34
CA TYR A 10 -16.78 -18.33 -0.93
C TYR A 10 -17.36 -16.92 -1.13
N LYS A 11 -17.52 -16.16 -0.04
CA LYS A 11 -17.99 -14.76 -0.08
C LYS A 11 -16.99 -13.88 0.68
N PRO A 12 -15.83 -13.55 0.07
CA PRO A 12 -14.85 -12.68 0.69
C PRO A 12 -15.39 -11.25 0.78
N GLY A 13 -15.00 -10.54 1.83
CA GLY A 13 -15.37 -9.15 2.04
C GLY A 13 -15.18 -8.73 3.50
N VAL A 14 -15.40 -7.45 3.75
CA VAL A 14 -15.44 -6.88 5.10
C VAL A 14 -16.72 -6.06 5.23
N MET A 15 -17.49 -6.37 6.26
CA MET A 15 -18.67 -5.62 6.64
C MET A 15 -18.44 -5.06 8.04
N LEU A 16 -18.59 -3.74 8.18
CA LEU A 16 -18.54 -3.08 9.48
C LEU A 16 -19.93 -2.58 9.85
N THR A 17 -20.50 -3.15 10.90
CA THR A 17 -21.69 -2.62 11.57
C THR A 17 -21.27 -1.92 12.86
N TRP A 18 -21.96 -0.83 13.19
CA TRP A 18 -21.65 0.00 14.34
C TRP A 18 -22.94 0.35 15.06
N THR A 19 -22.89 0.47 16.39
CA THR A 19 -24.06 0.80 17.21
C THR A 19 -23.72 1.99 18.09
N SER A 20 -24.45 3.10 17.96
CA SER A 20 -24.39 4.22 18.91
C SER A 20 -25.41 4.05 20.02
N VAL A 21 -25.16 4.80 21.10
CA VAL A 21 -26.15 5.07 22.16
C VAL A 21 -27.40 5.77 21.60
N ASN A 22 -27.23 6.69 20.64
CA ASN A 22 -28.32 7.58 20.20
C ASN A 22 -29.04 7.13 18.92
N ALA A 23 -28.49 6.21 18.12
CA ALA A 23 -29.02 5.92 16.79
C ALA A 23 -29.10 4.43 16.41
N GLY A 24 -28.86 3.51 17.35
CA GLY A 24 -28.95 2.07 17.14
C GLY A 24 -27.89 1.50 16.19
N ALA A 25 -28.08 0.25 15.76
CA ALA A 25 -27.14 -0.44 14.88
C ALA A 25 -27.29 0.00 13.41
N ARG A 26 -26.18 0.35 12.77
CA ARG A 26 -26.11 0.83 11.38
C ARG A 26 -24.92 0.21 10.65
N LEU A 27 -25.07 0.02 9.33
CA LEU A 27 -23.97 -0.38 8.46
C LEU A 27 -23.06 0.83 8.21
N PHE A 28 -21.78 0.72 8.57
CA PHE A 28 -20.77 1.72 8.24
C PHE A 28 -20.27 1.55 6.81
N GLY A 29 -20.02 0.31 6.40
CA GLY A 29 -19.58 0.00 5.05
C GLY A 29 -19.52 -1.49 4.78
N ASP A 30 -19.80 -1.83 3.52
CA ASP A 30 -19.67 -3.18 2.96
C ASP A 30 -18.65 -3.14 1.82
N TYR A 31 -17.55 -3.87 2.00
CA TYR A 31 -16.43 -3.95 1.09
C TYR A 31 -16.30 -5.38 0.57
N PRO A 32 -16.99 -5.74 -0.53
CA PRO A 32 -16.99 -7.12 -1.03
C PRO A 32 -15.66 -7.53 -1.67
N GLY A 33 -15.45 -8.83 -1.89
CA GLY A 33 -14.26 -9.34 -2.56
C GLY A 33 -13.02 -9.45 -1.67
N THR A 34 -12.00 -10.15 -2.18
CA THR A 34 -10.74 -10.44 -1.45
C THR A 34 -10.03 -9.17 -0.95
N TRP A 35 -10.09 -8.09 -1.72
CA TRP A 35 -9.50 -6.79 -1.38
C TRP A 35 -10.34 -5.93 -0.44
N GLY A 36 -11.49 -6.44 0.03
CA GLY A 36 -12.39 -5.74 0.94
C GLY A 36 -11.69 -5.21 2.19
N LEU A 37 -10.82 -6.02 2.81
CA LEU A 37 -10.04 -5.61 3.98
C LEU A 37 -9.14 -4.41 3.69
N ILE A 38 -8.44 -4.41 2.56
CA ILE A 38 -7.52 -3.32 2.22
C ILE A 38 -8.29 -2.03 1.89
N ARG A 39 -9.47 -2.16 1.27
CA ARG A 39 -10.39 -1.03 1.03
C ARG A 39 -11.03 -0.49 2.30
N TRP A 40 -11.28 -1.34 3.28
CA TRP A 40 -11.74 -0.90 4.61
C TRP A 40 -10.60 -0.20 5.38
N LEU A 41 -9.41 -0.81 5.46
CA LEU A 41 -8.22 -0.22 6.08
C LEU A 41 -7.84 1.13 5.44
N ALA A 42 -8.19 1.32 4.17
CA ALA A 42 -8.08 2.59 3.45
C ALA A 42 -8.72 3.78 4.16
N GLN A 43 -9.87 3.53 4.80
CA GLN A 43 -10.73 4.57 5.35
C GLN A 43 -10.27 4.98 6.75
N ALA A 44 -9.39 4.17 7.36
CA ALA A 44 -8.84 4.47 8.67
C ALA A 44 -7.74 5.51 8.55
N LYS A 45 -7.69 6.41 9.54
CA LYS A 45 -6.44 7.06 9.92
C LYS A 45 -5.60 6.04 10.68
N ALA A 46 -4.50 5.59 10.07
CA ALA A 46 -3.56 4.64 10.67
C ALA A 46 -2.36 5.35 11.29
N GLU A 47 -2.16 5.19 12.59
CA GLU A 47 -1.03 5.76 13.34
C GLU A 47 -0.20 4.63 13.94
N ARG A 48 1.13 4.64 13.73
CA ARG A 48 2.02 3.64 14.32
C ARG A 48 2.18 3.92 15.81
N LEU A 49 1.89 2.92 16.65
CA LEU A 49 2.09 3.00 18.10
C LEU A 49 3.45 2.46 18.51
N ASP A 50 3.86 1.33 17.93
CA ASP A 50 5.20 0.75 18.08
C ASP A 50 5.56 -0.11 16.86
N GLU A 51 6.53 -1.01 16.98
CA GLU A 51 7.00 -1.84 15.89
C GLU A 51 5.95 -2.77 15.28
N SER A 52 5.01 -3.27 16.08
CA SER A 52 4.01 -4.24 15.64
C SER A 52 2.58 -3.73 15.76
N ARG A 53 2.34 -2.60 16.45
CA ARG A 53 1.00 -2.09 16.74
C ARG A 53 0.71 -0.78 16.00
N TYR A 54 -0.50 -0.72 15.46
CA TYR A 54 -1.07 0.44 14.78
C TYR A 54 -2.43 0.77 15.38
N ARG A 55 -2.69 2.05 15.62
CA ARG A 55 -4.02 2.56 15.94
C ARG A 55 -4.74 2.86 14.63
N LEU A 56 -5.90 2.26 14.44
CA LEU A 56 -6.82 2.57 13.34
C LEU A 56 -7.97 3.39 13.90
N THR A 57 -8.17 4.59 13.37
CA THR A 57 -9.29 5.46 13.77
C THR A 57 -10.20 5.69 12.59
N PHE A 58 -11.50 5.42 12.78
CA PHE A 58 -12.55 5.68 11.80
C PHE A 58 -13.54 6.68 12.39
N ILE A 59 -13.96 7.66 11.61
CA ILE A 59 -15.03 8.58 12.01
C ILE A 59 -16.34 8.02 11.48
N MET A 60 -17.26 7.70 12.39
CA MET A 60 -18.59 7.18 12.05
C MET A 60 -19.50 8.31 11.52
N PRO A 61 -20.63 7.98 10.86
CA PRO A 61 -21.56 8.98 10.33
C PRO A 61 -22.16 9.93 11.38
N ASP A 62 -22.15 9.56 12.66
CA ASP A 62 -22.56 10.41 13.78
C ASP A 62 -21.42 11.29 14.32
N GLY A 63 -20.25 11.25 13.68
CA GLY A 63 -19.06 12.00 14.07
C GLY A 63 -18.25 11.36 15.19
N LEU A 64 -18.69 10.21 15.74
CA LEU A 64 -17.96 9.55 16.81
C LEU A 64 -16.80 8.71 16.27
N PRO A 65 -15.61 8.78 16.89
CA PRO A 65 -14.49 7.96 16.49
C PRO A 65 -14.66 6.53 17.01
N VAL A 66 -14.39 5.55 16.14
CA VAL A 66 -14.19 4.16 16.54
C VAL A 66 -12.73 3.79 16.32
N THR A 67 -12.13 3.22 17.36
CA THR A 67 -10.70 2.91 17.39
C THR A 67 -10.45 1.43 17.54
N TRP A 68 -9.56 0.89 16.70
CA TRP A 68 -9.02 -0.46 16.83
C TRP A 68 -7.50 -0.42 16.99
N ILE A 69 -6.95 -1.40 17.69
CA ILE A 69 -5.51 -1.67 17.70
C ILE A 69 -5.24 -2.87 16.79
N LEU A 70 -4.61 -2.61 15.65
CA LEU A 70 -4.11 -3.63 14.74
C LEU A 70 -2.70 -4.04 15.18
N ARG A 71 -2.51 -5.34 15.43
CA ARG A 71 -1.18 -5.92 15.64
C ARG A 71 -0.77 -6.77 14.44
N THR A 72 0.41 -6.51 13.90
CA THR A 72 1.00 -7.20 12.75
C THR A 72 2.04 -8.20 13.22
N GLU A 73 2.22 -9.29 12.47
CA GLU A 73 3.28 -10.28 12.75
C GLU A 73 4.63 -9.84 12.19
N MET A 74 4.63 -9.14 11.05
CA MET A 74 5.81 -8.63 10.38
C MET A 74 5.54 -7.27 9.75
N GLY A 75 6.47 -6.33 9.93
CA GLY A 75 6.43 -5.00 9.35
C GLY A 75 5.08 -4.30 9.56
N SER A 76 4.56 -3.65 8.51
CA SER A 76 3.23 -3.02 8.54
C SER A 76 2.08 -3.97 8.16
N GLY A 77 2.35 -5.27 8.02
CA GLY A 77 1.35 -6.30 7.70
C GLY A 77 0.45 -5.90 6.50
N PRO A 78 -0.88 -5.98 6.62
CA PRO A 78 -1.79 -5.64 5.53
C PRO A 78 -1.78 -4.14 5.15
N LEU A 79 -1.30 -3.25 6.03
CA LEU A 79 -1.20 -1.82 5.72
C LEU A 79 -0.14 -1.53 4.65
N ALA A 80 0.85 -2.42 4.48
CA ALA A 80 1.88 -2.27 3.45
C ALA A 80 1.28 -2.16 2.03
N LEU A 81 0.17 -2.87 1.78
CA LEU A 81 -0.51 -2.90 0.49
C LEU A 81 -1.17 -1.57 0.12
N LEU A 82 -1.39 -0.67 1.09
CA LEU A 82 -1.91 0.67 0.82
C LEU A 82 -0.92 1.49 -0.03
N LYS A 83 0.39 1.18 0.03
CA LYS A 83 1.43 1.82 -0.79
C LYS A 83 1.31 1.50 -2.29
N LEU A 84 0.57 0.45 -2.65
CA LEU A 84 0.35 0.09 -4.05
C LEU A 84 -0.68 1.01 -4.74
N ARG A 85 -1.35 1.91 -4.00
CA ARG A 85 -2.29 2.86 -4.60
C ARG A 85 -1.58 3.88 -5.46
N GLY A 86 -1.97 3.95 -6.73
CA GLY A 86 -1.35 4.86 -7.70
C GLY A 86 0.09 4.47 -8.04
N LEU A 87 0.55 3.27 -7.66
CA LEU A 87 1.86 2.77 -8.06
C LEU A 87 1.86 2.55 -9.57
N THR A 88 2.72 3.28 -10.27
CA THR A 88 2.98 3.08 -11.70
C THR A 88 4.39 2.52 -11.86
N LEU A 89 4.52 1.41 -12.57
CA LEU A 89 5.82 0.85 -12.88
C LEU A 89 6.55 1.74 -13.89
N PRO A 90 7.85 2.01 -13.68
CA PRO A 90 8.67 2.67 -14.70
C PRO A 90 8.64 1.87 -16.01
N LYS A 91 8.61 2.59 -17.15
CA LYS A 91 8.64 1.96 -18.47
C LYS A 91 10.04 1.44 -18.83
N GLU A 92 11.07 2.06 -18.27
CA GLU A 92 12.47 1.82 -18.59
C GLU A 92 13.27 1.65 -17.30
N ILE A 93 14.31 0.81 -17.38
CA ILE A 93 15.23 0.54 -16.26
C ILE A 93 16.42 1.49 -16.30
N PHE A 94 16.84 1.91 -17.50
CA PHE A 94 17.98 2.78 -17.75
C PHE A 94 17.52 4.05 -18.45
N VAL A 95 18.05 5.19 -18.03
CA VAL A 95 17.92 6.45 -18.75
C VAL A 95 19.19 6.62 -19.57
N VAL A 96 19.10 6.48 -20.89
CA VAL A 96 20.24 6.77 -21.78
C VAL A 96 20.22 8.27 -22.07
N SER A 97 21.25 8.99 -21.59
CA SER A 97 21.43 10.39 -21.95
C SER A 97 22.16 10.46 -23.30
N PRO A 98 21.73 11.32 -24.23
CA PRO A 98 22.32 11.39 -25.58
C PRO A 98 23.82 11.80 -25.58
N ASP A 99 24.33 12.30 -24.45
CA ASP A 99 25.74 12.71 -24.31
C ASP A 99 26.70 11.54 -24.07
N ASP A 100 26.21 10.32 -23.77
CA ASP A 100 27.07 9.13 -23.55
C ASP A 100 27.57 8.48 -24.86
N ASP A 101 26.97 8.82 -26.01
CA ASP A 101 27.36 8.26 -27.31
C ASP A 101 28.62 8.93 -27.92
N THR A 102 29.12 10.04 -27.35
CA THR A 102 30.15 10.88 -28.01
C THR A 102 31.54 10.78 -27.37
N LYS A 103 31.93 9.62 -26.81
CA LYS A 103 33.35 9.36 -26.44
C LYS A 103 33.82 7.96 -26.82
N MET A 104 33.60 7.55 -28.05
CA MET A 104 34.62 6.76 -28.76
C MET A 104 35.36 7.72 -29.68
N SER A 105 36.39 8.39 -29.14
CA SER A 105 37.42 8.97 -30.00
C SER A 105 37.99 7.82 -30.81
N ALA A 106 37.85 7.87 -32.13
CA ALA A 106 38.69 7.10 -33.01
C ALA A 106 40.13 7.44 -32.62
N VAL A 107 40.80 6.47 -32.00
CA VAL A 107 42.24 6.51 -31.87
C VAL A 107 42.73 6.44 -33.32
N ASP A 108 43.33 7.52 -33.80
CA ASP A 108 43.98 7.56 -35.11
C ASP A 108 45.10 6.50 -35.12
N ASP A 109 44.83 5.37 -35.76
CA ASP A 109 45.76 4.26 -36.02
C ASP A 109 46.73 4.61 -37.19
N ASP A 110 47.17 5.87 -37.31
CA ASP A 110 47.96 6.39 -38.45
C ASP A 110 49.36 6.91 -38.04
N ASP A 111 50.13 6.16 -37.24
CA ASP A 111 51.54 6.52 -36.96
C ASP A 111 52.50 5.32 -36.86
N TRP A 112 52.46 4.39 -37.83
CA TRP A 112 53.45 3.29 -37.95
C TRP A 112 54.09 3.18 -39.34
N ALA A 113 54.38 4.30 -40.00
CA ALA A 113 55.16 4.28 -41.24
C ALA A 113 56.17 5.44 -41.31
N ALA A 114 57.28 5.29 -40.59
CA ALA A 114 58.55 5.93 -40.96
C ALA A 114 59.71 4.99 -40.61
N GLU A 115 60.47 4.64 -41.65
CA GLU A 115 61.70 3.84 -41.66
C GLU A 115 62.89 4.51 -40.95
#